data_AF-A0AAF0XHX4-F1
#
_entry.id   AF-A0AAF0XHX4-F1
#
_cell.length_a   1.000
_cell.length_b   1.000
_cell.length_c   1.000
_cell.angle_alpha   90.00
_cell.angle_beta   90.00
_cell.angle_gamma   90.00
#
_symmetry.space_group_name_H-M   'P 1'
#
loop_
_entity.id
_entity.type
_entity.pdbx_description
1 polymer ?
#
loop_
_entity_poly.entity_id
_entity_poly.type
_entity_poly.pdbx_seq_one_letter_code
_entity_poly.pdbx_strand_id
1 'polypeptide(L)'
;MEDVLKVFAIRRPDLKDWKFKEPQDVSFVRKHPDIVDEQDKAWEVRGEKLYIQIYGKDPPKMDMTAKVVPKLNANKKVAEASPQTLPVKSVISDKAREVLLKAIEKLLHTHKVCNFQRLGQLLRDTSLEVPPPPERELREIIKEVAIDIHGVFVSKTSPDHSYEGLRRTVIDLLIVEGPNAKLRKAAIIEAGKIRLKRADIPTVEYNKVMQELCVSRGSVWTLKSGDGD
;
A
#
# COMPACT_ATOMS: atom_id res chain seq x y z
N MET A 1 -3.55 -14.30 10.03
CA MET A 1 -2.11 -14.17 9.75
C MET A 1 -1.41 -15.53 9.74
N GLU A 2 -1.71 -16.43 10.68
CA GLU A 2 -1.13 -17.78 10.71
C GLU A 2 -1.34 -18.57 9.40
N ASP A 3 -2.53 -18.53 8.80
CA ASP A 3 -2.82 -19.30 7.59
C ASP A 3 -2.04 -18.82 6.35
N VAL A 4 -1.66 -17.55 6.32
CA VAL A 4 -0.79 -17.00 5.27
C VAL A 4 0.64 -17.51 5.46
N LEU A 5 1.15 -17.50 6.70
CA LEU A 5 2.52 -17.93 7.00
C LEU A 5 2.70 -19.44 6.87
N LYS A 6 1.67 -20.26 7.10
CA LYS A 6 1.73 -21.73 6.91
C LYS A 6 2.12 -22.14 5.49
N VAL A 7 1.83 -21.30 4.48
CA VAL A 7 2.22 -21.57 3.08
C VAL A 7 3.74 -21.49 2.95
N PHE A 8 4.36 -20.42 3.47
CA PHE A 8 5.77 -20.08 3.23
C PHE A 8 6.74 -20.54 4.34
N ALA A 9 6.23 -20.74 5.54
CA ALA A 9 7.03 -20.94 6.75
C ALA A 9 6.48 -22.06 7.63
N ILE A 10 7.36 -22.59 8.47
CA ILE A 10 7.06 -23.55 9.53
C ILE A 10 7.09 -22.79 10.84
N ARG A 11 6.03 -22.93 11.64
CA ARG A 11 5.97 -22.41 12.99
C ARG A 11 6.90 -23.23 13.88
N ARG A 12 7.75 -22.58 14.67
CA ARG A 12 8.60 -23.22 15.69
C ARG A 12 8.03 -22.91 17.07
N PRO A 13 7.28 -23.84 17.69
CA PRO A 13 6.60 -23.57 18.96
C PRO A 13 7.56 -23.16 20.08
N ASP A 14 8.72 -23.81 20.15
CA ASP A 14 9.72 -23.59 21.20
C ASP A 14 10.33 -22.18 21.17
N LEU A 15 10.48 -21.63 19.97
CA LEU A 15 11.03 -20.28 19.74
C LEU A 15 9.93 -19.23 19.56
N LYS A 16 8.66 -19.65 19.55
CA LYS A 16 7.47 -18.81 19.31
C LYS A 16 7.59 -17.96 18.03
N ASP A 17 8.26 -18.47 17.01
CA ASP A 17 8.51 -17.76 15.75
C ASP A 17 8.15 -18.58 14.51
N TRP A 18 8.40 -18.00 13.34
CA TRP A 18 8.19 -18.63 12.03
C TRP A 18 9.51 -18.68 11.28
N LYS A 19 9.79 -19.81 10.64
CA LYS A 19 10.97 -20.01 9.79
C LYS A 19 10.55 -20.36 8.37
N PHE A 20 11.06 -19.65 7.37
CA PHE A 20 10.80 -19.98 5.96
C PHE A 20 11.19 -21.42 5.64
N LYS A 21 10.36 -22.08 4.82
CA LYS A 21 10.60 -23.43 4.30
C LYS A 21 11.74 -23.43 3.29
N GLU A 22 11.81 -22.37 2.49
CA GLU A 22 12.82 -22.21 1.45
C GLU A 22 14.13 -21.72 2.08
N PRO A 23 15.28 -22.34 1.74
CA PRO A 23 16.57 -21.84 2.17
C PRO A 23 16.92 -20.53 1.47
N GLN A 24 17.78 -19.72 2.09
CA GLN A 24 18.28 -18.50 1.48
C GLN A 24 18.99 -18.80 0.16
N ASP A 25 18.67 -18.03 -0.88
CA ASP A 25 19.33 -18.13 -2.19
C ASP A 25 20.74 -17.53 -2.13
N VAL A 26 21.69 -18.38 -1.74
CA VAL A 26 23.12 -18.03 -1.66
C VAL A 26 23.71 -17.62 -3.01
N SER A 27 23.10 -18.03 -4.12
CA SER A 27 23.57 -17.68 -5.46
C SER A 27 23.18 -16.25 -5.82
N PHE A 28 21.97 -15.84 -5.45
CA PHE A 28 21.50 -14.46 -5.59
C PHE A 28 22.33 -13.51 -4.75
N VAL A 29 22.54 -13.82 -3.47
CA VAL A 29 23.32 -12.98 -2.54
C VAL A 29 24.74 -12.73 -3.06
N ARG A 30 25.37 -13.74 -3.66
CA ARG A 30 26.71 -13.59 -4.23
C ARG A 30 26.75 -12.77 -5.53
N LYS A 31 25.71 -12.86 -6.34
CA LYS A 31 25.63 -12.17 -7.64
C LYS A 31 25.20 -10.72 -7.52
N HIS A 32 24.42 -10.40 -6.49
CA HIS A 32 23.80 -9.09 -6.29
C HIS A 32 23.98 -8.57 -4.86
N PRO A 33 25.24 -8.41 -4.38
CA PRO A 33 25.50 -7.93 -3.03
C PRO A 33 25.00 -6.50 -2.81
N ASP A 34 24.99 -5.67 -3.85
CA ASP A 34 24.45 -4.31 -3.86
C ASP A 34 22.95 -4.28 -3.58
N ILE A 35 22.18 -5.19 -4.20
CA ILE A 35 20.74 -5.31 -3.97
C ILE A 35 20.46 -5.78 -2.54
N VAL A 36 21.27 -6.72 -2.03
CA VAL A 36 21.15 -7.20 -0.64
C VAL A 36 21.42 -6.06 0.34
N ASP A 37 22.50 -5.31 0.16
CA ASP A 37 22.84 -4.16 1.02
C ASP A 37 21.76 -3.07 0.99
N GLU A 38 21.18 -2.79 -0.19
CA GLU A 38 20.08 -1.83 -0.31
C GLU A 38 18.82 -2.31 0.40
N GLN A 39 18.48 -3.60 0.23
CA GLN A 39 17.32 -4.19 0.91
C GLN A 39 17.52 -4.24 2.42
N ASP A 40 18.71 -4.55 2.91
CA ASP A 40 19.03 -4.58 4.34
C ASP A 40 18.86 -3.19 4.97
N LYS A 41 19.40 -2.14 4.34
CA LYS A 41 19.21 -0.74 4.79
C LYS A 41 17.76 -0.30 4.73
N ALA A 42 17.05 -0.66 3.66
CA ALA A 42 15.62 -0.36 3.53
C ALA A 42 14.79 -1.09 4.59
N TRP A 43 15.19 -2.31 4.95
CA TRP A 43 14.55 -3.12 5.97
C TRP A 43 14.84 -2.63 7.39
N GLU A 44 16.03 -2.08 7.66
CA GLU A 44 16.35 -1.46 8.95
C GLU A 44 15.40 -0.28 9.23
N VAL A 45 15.29 0.66 8.28
CA VAL A 45 14.41 1.84 8.40
C VAL A 45 12.93 1.45 8.46
N ARG A 46 12.49 0.53 7.59
CA ARG A 46 11.08 0.14 7.50
C ARG A 46 10.69 -0.80 8.65
N GLY A 47 11.60 -1.64 9.10
CA GLY A 47 11.41 -2.63 10.15
C GLY A 47 11.15 -1.97 11.50
N GLU A 48 11.93 -0.95 11.86
CA GLU A 48 11.69 -0.17 13.08
C GLU A 48 10.31 0.47 13.09
N LYS A 49 9.95 1.13 11.98
CA LYS A 49 8.64 1.76 11.81
C LYS A 49 7.50 0.74 11.92
N LEU A 50 7.64 -0.43 11.30
CA LEU A 50 6.65 -1.49 11.33
C LEU A 50 6.52 -2.09 12.74
N TYR A 51 7.64 -2.25 13.46
CA TYR A 51 7.66 -2.78 14.82
C TYR A 51 6.91 -1.85 15.79
N ILE A 52 7.18 -0.54 15.71
CA ILE A 52 6.46 0.47 16.49
C ILE A 52 4.96 0.44 16.15
N GLN A 53 4.61 0.32 14.87
CA GLN A 53 3.22 0.28 14.42
C GLN A 53 2.46 -0.98 14.91
N ILE A 54 3.14 -2.12 15.05
CA ILE A 54 2.52 -3.38 15.49
C ILE A 54 2.49 -3.50 17.02
N TYR A 55 3.56 -3.09 17.71
CA TYR A 55 3.77 -3.37 19.13
C TYR A 55 3.75 -2.12 20.03
N GLY A 56 3.70 -0.92 19.46
CA GLY A 56 3.59 0.34 20.19
C GLY A 56 4.83 0.71 21.03
N LYS A 57 5.98 0.08 20.78
CA LYS A 57 7.24 0.29 21.51
C LYS A 57 8.44 0.13 20.59
N ASP A 58 9.59 0.67 20.99
CA ASP A 58 10.82 0.51 20.25
C ASP A 58 11.25 -0.97 20.18
N PRO A 59 11.78 -1.42 19.02
CA PRO A 59 12.33 -2.75 18.91
C PRO A 59 13.54 -2.92 19.82
N PRO A 60 13.72 -4.10 20.44
CA PRO A 60 15.00 -4.44 21.04
C PRO A 60 16.06 -4.41 19.94
N LYS A 61 17.18 -3.70 20.18
CA LYS A 61 18.31 -3.61 19.23
C LYS A 61 18.78 -5.02 18.85
N MET A 62 18.34 -5.51 17.69
CA MET A 62 18.78 -6.78 17.13
C MET A 62 19.99 -6.50 16.25
N ASP A 63 21.16 -6.88 16.73
CA ASP A 63 22.38 -6.90 15.93
C ASP A 63 22.25 -8.01 14.87
N MET A 64 21.90 -7.62 13.64
CA MET A 64 21.79 -8.52 12.47
C MET A 64 23.16 -8.78 11.83
N THR A 65 24.21 -8.98 12.62
CA THR A 65 25.39 -9.69 12.12
C THR A 65 25.15 -11.18 12.24
N ALA A 66 24.49 -11.77 11.23
CA ALA A 66 24.38 -13.21 11.08
C ALA A 66 25.79 -13.81 10.91
N LYS A 67 26.42 -14.15 12.04
CA LYS A 67 27.70 -14.85 12.08
C LYS A 67 27.54 -16.20 11.39
N VAL A 68 28.35 -16.37 10.33
CA VAL A 68 28.65 -17.62 9.66
C VAL A 68 29.08 -18.67 10.69
N VAL A 69 28.37 -19.81 10.76
CA VAL A 69 28.83 -21.03 11.45
C VAL A 69 28.38 -22.28 10.63
N PRO A 70 29.21 -23.34 10.53
CA PRO A 70 29.33 -24.18 9.34
C PRO A 70 28.45 -25.45 9.28
N LYS A 71 28.44 -26.02 8.06
CA LYS A 71 27.92 -27.32 7.62
C LYS A 71 28.00 -28.45 8.66
N LEU A 72 26.93 -29.23 8.74
CA LEU A 72 26.97 -30.67 9.06
C LEU A 72 26.04 -31.44 8.11
N ASN A 73 26.67 -32.33 7.34
CA ASN A 73 26.03 -33.35 6.50
C ASN A 73 25.35 -34.42 7.36
N ALA A 74 24.24 -35.00 6.87
CA ALA A 74 24.04 -36.46 6.83
C ALA A 74 22.77 -36.84 6.05
N ASN A 75 22.92 -37.86 5.20
CA ASN A 75 21.94 -38.48 4.32
C ASN A 75 20.80 -39.24 5.04
N LYS A 76 19.60 -39.33 4.42
CA LYS A 76 18.95 -40.61 4.01
C LYS A 76 17.55 -40.46 3.36
N LYS A 77 17.47 -41.00 2.13
CA LYS A 77 16.44 -41.86 1.46
C LYS A 77 14.94 -41.50 1.42
N VAL A 78 14.49 -41.15 0.20
CA VAL A 78 13.43 -41.71 -0.68
C VAL A 78 12.15 -42.35 -0.08
N ALA A 79 10.98 -41.87 -0.51
CA ALA A 79 9.81 -42.68 -0.94
C ALA A 79 8.80 -41.85 -1.81
N GLU A 80 8.32 -42.49 -2.89
CA GLU A 80 7.20 -42.21 -3.83
C GLU A 80 5.83 -41.98 -3.13
N ALA A 81 4.72 -41.46 -3.68
CA ALA A 81 4.26 -41.01 -5.01
C ALA A 81 2.89 -40.27 -4.88
N SER A 82 2.44 -39.69 -6.02
CA SER A 82 1.05 -39.44 -6.47
C SER A 82 0.43 -38.03 -6.36
N PRO A 83 -0.43 -37.66 -7.34
CA PRO A 83 -0.45 -36.34 -7.94
C PRO A 83 -1.68 -35.52 -7.53
N GLN A 84 -1.49 -34.28 -7.10
CA GLN A 84 -2.58 -33.32 -6.95
C GLN A 84 -2.18 -31.95 -7.49
N THR A 85 -2.67 -31.70 -8.70
CA THR A 85 -3.25 -30.44 -9.19
C THR A 85 -2.61 -29.15 -8.68
N LEU A 86 -1.78 -28.57 -9.56
CA LEU A 86 -1.30 -27.20 -9.50
C LEU A 86 -2.47 -26.21 -9.31
N PRO A 87 -2.44 -25.30 -8.32
CA PRO A 87 -3.32 -24.14 -8.34
C PRO A 87 -2.79 -23.20 -9.43
N VAL A 88 -3.62 -22.98 -10.44
CA VAL A 88 -3.39 -22.01 -11.51
C VAL A 88 -3.13 -20.64 -10.88
N LYS A 89 -1.87 -20.17 -10.97
CA LYS A 89 -1.51 -18.76 -10.81
C LYS A 89 -2.25 -18.00 -11.90
N SER A 90 -3.40 -17.41 -11.61
CA SER A 90 -4.09 -16.53 -12.54
C SER A 90 -3.34 -15.19 -12.58
N VAL A 91 -2.27 -15.13 -13.36
CA VAL A 91 -1.72 -13.85 -13.80
C VAL A 91 -2.81 -13.20 -14.66
N ILE A 92 -3.41 -12.12 -14.18
CA ILE A 92 -4.36 -11.31 -14.95
C ILE A 92 -3.70 -10.97 -16.29
N SER A 93 -4.41 -11.20 -17.40
CA SER A 93 -3.86 -10.83 -18.72
C SER A 93 -3.67 -9.32 -18.80
N ASP A 94 -2.64 -8.86 -19.54
CA ASP A 94 -2.37 -7.42 -19.69
C ASP A 94 -3.61 -6.67 -20.19
N LYS A 95 -4.39 -7.31 -21.07
CA LYS A 95 -5.64 -6.75 -21.58
C LYS A 95 -6.69 -6.54 -20.48
N ALA A 96 -6.85 -7.52 -19.59
CA ALA A 96 -7.77 -7.44 -18.46
C ALA A 96 -7.33 -6.34 -17.47
N ARG A 97 -6.02 -6.24 -17.21
CA ARG A 97 -5.44 -5.19 -16.36
C ARG A 97 -5.68 -3.79 -16.91
N GLU A 98 -5.47 -3.57 -18.22
CA GLU A 98 -5.74 -2.28 -18.87
C GLU A 98 -7.21 -1.85 -18.74
N VAL A 99 -8.15 -2.78 -18.93
CA VAL A 99 -9.58 -2.50 -18.79
C VAL A 99 -9.90 -2.09 -17.35
N LEU A 100 -9.33 -2.80 -16.36
CA LEU A 100 -9.50 -2.47 -14.95
C LEU A 100 -8.91 -1.10 -14.59
N LEU A 101 -7.69 -0.79 -15.03
CA LEU A 101 -7.04 0.50 -14.77
C LEU A 101 -7.90 1.66 -15.27
N LYS A 102 -8.39 1.59 -16.51
CA LYS A 102 -9.26 2.61 -17.10
C LYS A 102 -10.59 2.73 -16.36
N ALA A 103 -11.18 1.61 -15.95
CA ALA A 103 -12.43 1.62 -15.20
C ALA A 103 -12.25 2.28 -13.83
N ILE A 104 -11.21 1.90 -13.08
CA ILE A 104 -10.87 2.47 -11.76
C ILE A 104 -10.64 3.97 -11.88
N GLU A 105 -9.85 4.39 -12.86
CA GLU A 105 -9.57 5.80 -13.11
C GLU A 105 -10.87 6.59 -13.39
N LYS A 106 -11.75 6.10 -14.26
CA LYS A 106 -13.06 6.72 -14.52
C LYS A 106 -13.94 6.81 -13.27
N LEU A 107 -13.96 5.76 -12.46
CA LEU A 107 -14.74 5.73 -11.21
C LEU A 107 -14.22 6.75 -10.20
N LEU A 108 -12.90 6.84 -10.02
CA LEU A 108 -12.29 7.83 -9.13
C LEU A 108 -12.46 9.26 -9.67
N HIS A 109 -12.48 9.46 -10.98
CA HIS A 109 -12.80 10.77 -11.55
C HIS A 109 -14.25 11.21 -11.28
N THR A 110 -15.18 10.25 -11.28
CA THR A 110 -16.61 10.50 -10.99
C THR A 110 -16.85 10.72 -9.50
N HIS A 111 -16.37 9.81 -8.65
CA HIS A 111 -16.69 9.79 -7.22
C HIS A 111 -15.67 10.53 -6.34
N LYS A 112 -14.51 10.91 -6.89
CA LYS A 112 -13.39 11.63 -6.26
C LYS A 112 -12.66 10.85 -5.16
N VAL A 113 -13.41 10.33 -4.19
CA VAL A 113 -12.89 9.64 -3.01
C VAL A 113 -13.69 8.36 -2.79
N CYS A 114 -13.01 7.21 -2.79
CA CYS A 114 -13.63 5.90 -2.61
C CYS A 114 -12.84 5.04 -1.64
N ASN A 115 -13.49 4.36 -0.71
CA ASN A 115 -12.87 3.25 0.01
C ASN A 115 -12.87 1.98 -0.85
N PHE A 116 -12.14 0.96 -0.39
CA PHE A 116 -12.00 -0.30 -1.14
C PHE A 116 -13.34 -0.99 -1.43
N GLN A 117 -14.24 -1.02 -0.44
CA GLN A 117 -15.53 -1.70 -0.56
C GLN A 117 -16.42 -1.02 -1.61
N ARG A 118 -16.49 0.32 -1.57
CA ARG A 118 -17.24 1.11 -2.54
C ARG A 118 -16.68 0.95 -3.94
N LEU A 119 -15.36 1.01 -4.10
CA LEU A 119 -14.72 0.85 -5.40
C LEU A 119 -14.96 -0.56 -5.98
N GLY A 120 -14.87 -1.60 -5.15
CA GLY A 120 -15.20 -2.97 -5.56
C GLY A 120 -16.66 -3.13 -5.98
N GLN A 121 -17.59 -2.45 -5.32
CA GLN A 121 -19.00 -2.44 -5.72
C GLN A 121 -19.19 -1.74 -7.07
N LEU A 122 -18.63 -0.54 -7.23
CA LEU A 122 -18.72 0.22 -8.48
C LEU A 122 -18.13 -0.54 -9.67
N LEU A 123 -17.05 -1.29 -9.47
CA LEU A 123 -16.46 -2.14 -10.50
C LEU A 123 -17.40 -3.30 -10.92
N ARG A 124 -18.10 -3.92 -9.96
CA ARG A 124 -19.11 -4.93 -10.26
C ARG A 124 -20.28 -4.34 -11.04
N ASP A 125 -20.72 -3.14 -10.64
CA ASP A 125 -21.84 -2.44 -11.29
C ASP A 125 -21.48 -1.94 -12.70
N THR A 126 -20.19 -1.76 -13.01
CA THR A 126 -19.71 -1.31 -14.33
C THR A 126 -19.79 -2.42 -15.39
N SER A 127 -20.08 -3.68 -15.03
CA SER A 127 -20.21 -4.82 -15.95
C SER A 127 -19.03 -4.96 -16.92
N LEU A 128 -17.84 -5.18 -16.37
CA LEU A 128 -16.63 -5.42 -17.17
C LEU A 128 -16.64 -6.84 -17.75
N GLU A 129 -16.20 -7.00 -19.01
CA GLU A 129 -15.99 -8.32 -19.66
C GLU A 129 -14.73 -9.03 -19.13
N VAL A 130 -14.42 -8.84 -17.85
CA VAL A 130 -13.24 -9.36 -17.17
C VAL A 130 -13.66 -9.79 -15.76
N PRO A 131 -13.33 -11.01 -15.32
CA PRO A 131 -13.63 -11.43 -13.96
C PRO A 131 -12.88 -10.55 -12.96
N PRO A 132 -13.50 -10.19 -11.82
CA PRO A 132 -12.83 -9.40 -10.80
C PRO A 132 -11.63 -10.19 -10.25
N PRO A 133 -10.45 -9.56 -10.17
CA PRO A 133 -9.26 -10.24 -9.66
C PRO A 133 -9.34 -10.46 -8.14
N PRO A 134 -8.48 -11.33 -7.58
CA PRO A 134 -8.34 -11.48 -6.14
C PRO A 134 -8.09 -10.13 -5.45
N GLU A 135 -8.58 -9.98 -4.22
CA GLU A 135 -8.54 -8.72 -3.48
C GLU A 135 -7.14 -8.08 -3.44
N ARG A 136 -6.10 -8.90 -3.24
CA ARG A 136 -4.71 -8.46 -3.21
C ARG A 136 -4.29 -7.81 -4.52
N GLU A 137 -4.55 -8.47 -5.63
CA GLU A 137 -4.17 -8.00 -6.97
C GLU A 137 -4.98 -6.75 -7.34
N LEU A 138 -6.27 -6.71 -6.98
CA LEU A 138 -7.09 -5.51 -7.18
C LEU A 138 -6.49 -4.30 -6.45
N ARG A 139 -6.02 -4.47 -5.20
CA ARG A 139 -5.38 -3.39 -4.44
C ARG A 139 -4.10 -2.89 -5.09
N GLU A 140 -3.31 -3.78 -5.69
CA GLU A 140 -2.09 -3.40 -6.42
C GLU A 140 -2.44 -2.58 -7.66
N ILE A 141 -3.42 -3.02 -8.44
CA ILE A 141 -3.92 -2.32 -9.63
C ILE A 141 -4.46 -0.93 -9.25
N ILE A 142 -5.25 -0.83 -8.18
CA ILE A 142 -5.76 0.47 -7.70
C ILE A 142 -4.62 1.44 -7.41
N LYS A 143 -3.53 0.99 -6.77
CA LYS A 143 -2.38 1.83 -6.41
C LYS A 143 -1.58 2.33 -7.62
N GLU A 144 -1.77 1.75 -8.80
CA GLU A 144 -1.18 2.26 -10.04
C GLU A 144 -1.82 3.57 -10.50
N VAL A 145 -3.12 3.76 -10.26
CA VAL A 145 -3.88 4.94 -10.71
C VAL A 145 -4.34 5.84 -9.56
N ALA A 146 -4.30 5.34 -8.33
CA ALA A 146 -4.80 6.02 -7.14
C ALA A 146 -3.73 6.17 -6.05
N ILE A 147 -3.96 7.12 -5.15
CA ILE A 147 -3.22 7.31 -3.92
C ILE A 147 -4.05 6.74 -2.78
N ASP A 148 -3.44 5.84 -2.01
CA ASP A 148 -4.02 5.25 -0.80
C ASP A 148 -3.73 6.19 0.39
N ILE A 149 -4.80 6.81 0.91
CA ILE A 149 -4.78 7.65 2.11
C ILE A 149 -5.50 6.87 3.22
N HIS A 150 -4.73 6.05 3.95
CA HIS A 150 -5.19 5.28 5.10
C HIS A 150 -6.42 4.39 4.82
N GLY A 151 -6.48 3.74 3.66
CA GLY A 151 -7.59 2.86 3.24
C GLY A 151 -8.65 3.53 2.38
N VAL A 152 -8.50 4.82 2.09
CA VAL A 152 -9.35 5.59 1.18
C VAL A 152 -8.52 6.00 -0.04
N PHE A 153 -9.08 5.78 -1.24
CA PHE A 153 -8.41 6.00 -2.51
C PHE A 153 -8.89 7.28 -3.19
N VAL A 154 -7.93 8.05 -3.70
CA VAL A 154 -8.16 9.23 -4.53
C VAL A 154 -7.36 9.12 -5.82
N SER A 155 -7.85 9.68 -6.92
CA SER A 155 -7.09 9.66 -8.19
C SER A 155 -5.72 10.33 -8.01
N LYS A 156 -4.69 9.85 -8.71
CA LYS A 156 -3.38 10.54 -8.72
C LYS A 156 -3.49 11.94 -9.30
N THR A 157 -4.36 12.12 -10.28
CA THR A 157 -4.59 13.38 -11.00
C THR A 157 -6.06 13.78 -10.96
N SER A 158 -6.30 15.08 -10.92
CA SER A 158 -7.61 15.68 -11.16
C SER A 158 -7.79 16.03 -12.64
N PRO A 159 -9.02 15.94 -13.19
CA PRO A 159 -9.32 16.45 -14.53
C PRO A 159 -9.15 17.97 -14.64
N ASP A 160 -9.25 18.69 -13.52
CA ASP A 160 -9.02 20.13 -13.46
C ASP A 160 -7.65 20.39 -12.82
N HIS A 161 -6.68 20.70 -13.67
CA HIS A 161 -5.30 20.97 -13.26
C HIS A 161 -5.11 22.32 -12.57
N SER A 162 -6.13 23.19 -12.53
CA SER A 162 -5.99 24.55 -11.97
C SER A 162 -5.69 24.55 -10.46
N TYR A 163 -5.99 23.46 -9.75
CA TYR A 163 -5.80 23.32 -8.31
C TYR A 163 -4.94 22.11 -7.91
N GLU A 164 -4.30 21.44 -8.88
CA GLU A 164 -3.51 20.21 -8.64
C GLU A 164 -2.38 20.40 -7.63
N GLY A 165 -1.73 21.57 -7.64
CA GLY A 165 -0.66 21.87 -6.68
C GLY A 165 -1.15 21.86 -5.22
N LEU A 166 -2.25 22.57 -4.94
CA LEU A 166 -2.84 22.58 -3.60
C LEU A 166 -3.43 21.21 -3.24
N ARG A 167 -4.06 20.53 -4.20
CA ARG A 167 -4.58 19.17 -4.03
C ARG A 167 -3.51 18.19 -3.57
N ARG A 168 -2.35 18.18 -4.25
CA ARG A 168 -1.20 17.34 -3.85
C ARG A 168 -0.73 17.68 -2.44
N THR A 169 -0.72 18.97 -2.10
CA THR A 169 -0.36 19.45 -0.76
C THR A 169 -1.30 18.90 0.31
N VAL A 170 -2.62 18.98 0.09
CA VAL A 170 -3.62 18.45 1.02
C VAL A 170 -3.54 16.93 1.15
N ILE A 171 -3.35 16.20 0.04
CA ILE A 171 -3.15 14.74 0.05
C ILE A 171 -1.95 14.37 0.94
N ASP A 172 -0.82 15.05 0.77
CA ASP A 172 0.38 14.73 1.56
C ASP A 172 0.21 15.09 3.04
N LEU A 173 -0.49 16.18 3.36
CA LEU A 173 -0.85 16.50 4.75
C LEU A 173 -1.72 15.40 5.39
N LEU A 174 -2.74 14.91 4.68
CA LEU A 174 -3.59 13.81 5.17
C LEU A 174 -2.79 12.52 5.39
N ILE A 175 -1.83 12.22 4.53
CA ILE A 175 -0.95 11.04 4.68
C ILE A 175 -0.07 11.18 5.92
N VAL A 176 0.58 12.33 6.10
CA VAL A 176 1.53 12.58 7.20
C VAL A 176 0.83 12.63 8.56
N GLU A 177 -0.33 13.27 8.64
CA GLU A 177 -1.10 13.41 9.89
C GLU A 177 -1.65 12.07 10.39
N GLY A 178 -1.90 11.12 9.50
CA GLY A 178 -2.33 9.76 9.83
C GLY A 178 -3.84 9.52 9.73
N PRO A 179 -4.31 8.33 10.14
CA PRO A 179 -5.73 8.00 10.16
C PRO A 179 -6.51 8.98 11.03
N ASN A 180 -7.67 9.45 10.55
CA ASN A 180 -8.51 10.47 11.21
C ASN A 180 -7.87 11.87 11.31
N ALA A 181 -6.96 12.21 10.38
CA ALA A 181 -6.38 13.54 10.24
C ALA A 181 -7.42 14.67 10.35
N LYS A 182 -7.09 15.70 11.14
CA LYS A 182 -7.92 16.89 11.34
C LYS A 182 -7.18 18.14 10.86
N LEU A 183 -7.38 18.50 9.61
CA LEU A 183 -6.68 19.63 9.01
C LEU A 183 -7.42 20.95 9.30
N ARG A 184 -6.68 21.95 9.76
CA ARG A 184 -7.18 23.32 9.93
C ARG A 184 -6.89 24.15 8.68
N LYS A 185 -7.79 25.07 8.34
CA LYS A 185 -7.65 25.97 7.19
C LYS A 185 -6.32 26.73 7.19
N ALA A 186 -5.91 27.28 8.35
CA ALA A 186 -4.66 28.03 8.46
C ALA A 186 -3.43 27.19 8.06
N ALA A 187 -3.33 25.96 8.57
CA ALA A 187 -2.23 25.05 8.27
C ALA A 187 -2.20 24.64 6.79
N ILE A 188 -3.38 24.37 6.20
CA ILE A 188 -3.48 24.06 4.76
C ILE A 188 -2.99 25.24 3.91
N ILE A 189 -3.41 26.46 4.25
CA ILE A 189 -3.05 27.66 3.50
C ILE A 189 -1.55 27.95 3.65
N GLU A 190 -0.99 27.84 4.84
CA GLU A 190 0.45 28.02 5.09
C GLU A 190 1.29 26.98 4.32
N ALA A 191 0.95 25.70 4.44
CA ALA A 191 1.62 24.63 3.69
C ALA A 191 1.50 24.84 2.17
N GLY A 192 0.33 25.27 1.68
CA GLY A 192 0.10 25.61 0.29
C GLY A 192 0.99 26.75 -0.19
N LYS A 193 1.08 27.85 0.55
CA LYS A 193 1.95 29.00 0.23
C LYS A 193 3.41 28.60 0.13
N ILE A 194 3.89 27.84 1.12
CA ILE A 194 5.29 27.35 1.16
C ILE A 194 5.57 26.46 -0.04
N ARG A 195 4.72 25.46 -0.29
CA ARG A 195 4.97 24.44 -1.31
C ARG A 195 4.79 24.95 -2.73
N LEU A 196 3.80 25.81 -2.96
CA LEU A 196 3.53 26.40 -4.27
C LEU A 196 4.34 27.68 -4.53
N LYS A 197 5.09 28.16 -3.52
CA LYS A 197 5.87 29.41 -3.57
C LYS A 197 4.99 30.60 -3.98
N ARG A 198 3.79 30.69 -3.40
CA ARG A 198 2.81 31.76 -3.64
C ARG A 198 2.58 32.56 -2.36
N ALA A 199 2.33 33.86 -2.49
CA ALA A 199 2.02 34.73 -1.35
C ALA A 199 0.65 34.41 -0.73
N ASP A 200 -0.30 33.98 -1.56
CA ASP A 200 -1.66 33.63 -1.20
C ASP A 200 -2.16 32.38 -1.95
N ILE A 201 -3.25 31.82 -1.44
CA ILE A 201 -3.96 30.70 -2.05
C ILE A 201 -5.38 31.18 -2.34
N PRO A 202 -5.81 31.22 -3.62
CA PRO A 202 -7.16 31.65 -3.96
C PRO A 202 -8.22 30.84 -3.23
N THR A 203 -9.23 31.52 -2.67
CA THR A 203 -10.34 30.87 -1.95
C THR A 203 -11.08 29.84 -2.82
N VAL A 204 -11.19 30.10 -4.13
CA VAL A 204 -11.80 29.17 -5.08
C VAL A 204 -10.98 27.89 -5.22
N GLU A 205 -9.64 27.99 -5.30
CA GLU A 205 -8.72 26.85 -5.35
C GLU A 205 -8.85 26.01 -4.08
N TYR A 206 -8.80 26.67 -2.91
CA TYR A 206 -9.01 26.03 -1.62
C TYR A 206 -10.35 25.30 -1.54
N ASN A 207 -11.46 25.98 -1.87
CA ASN A 207 -12.79 25.39 -1.76
C ASN A 207 -12.95 24.17 -2.68
N LYS A 208 -12.43 24.21 -3.92
CA LYS A 208 -12.45 23.08 -4.84
C LYS A 208 -11.75 21.86 -4.24
N VAL A 209 -10.52 22.02 -3.76
CA VAL A 209 -9.74 20.92 -3.17
C VAL A 209 -10.43 20.34 -1.94
N MET A 210 -10.92 21.22 -1.04
CA MET A 210 -11.54 20.77 0.20
C MET A 210 -12.87 20.07 -0.04
N GLN A 211 -13.68 20.55 -0.99
CA GLN A 211 -14.94 19.90 -1.37
C GLN A 211 -14.71 18.60 -2.14
N GLU A 212 -13.62 18.46 -2.90
CA GLU A 212 -13.26 17.20 -3.55
C GLU A 212 -12.93 16.14 -2.49
N LEU A 213 -11.95 16.42 -1.63
CA LEU A 213 -11.29 15.40 -0.80
C LEU A 213 -11.91 15.23 0.60
N CYS A 214 -12.43 16.30 1.18
CA CYS A 214 -12.72 16.36 2.61
C CYS A 214 -14.18 16.72 2.90
N VAL A 215 -14.56 16.52 4.16
CA VAL A 215 -15.81 17.02 4.75
C VAL A 215 -15.48 17.93 5.92
N SER A 216 -16.27 18.99 6.08
CA SER A 216 -16.13 19.91 7.20
C SER A 216 -16.80 19.31 8.44
N ARG A 217 -16.09 19.30 9.56
CA ARG A 217 -16.57 18.91 10.88
C ARG A 217 -16.36 20.08 11.84
N GLY A 218 -17.09 21.17 11.60
CA GLY A 218 -16.95 22.44 12.34
C GLY A 218 -15.76 23.25 11.83
N SER A 219 -14.72 23.39 12.65
CA SER A 219 -13.52 24.18 12.32
C SER A 219 -12.37 23.36 11.70
N VAL A 220 -12.58 22.06 11.51
CA VAL A 220 -11.59 21.13 10.96
C VAL A 220 -12.15 20.40 9.74
N TRP A 221 -11.24 20.02 8.86
CA TRP A 221 -11.51 19.18 7.71
C TRP A 221 -10.98 17.77 7.97
N THR A 222 -11.80 16.78 7.65
CA THR A 222 -11.43 15.37 7.70
C THR A 222 -11.61 14.76 6.32
N LEU A 223 -10.77 13.80 5.96
CA LEU A 223 -10.92 13.04 4.71
C LEU A 223 -12.32 12.42 4.64
N LYS A 224 -12.94 12.42 3.45
CA LYS A 224 -14.18 11.68 3.20
C LYS A 224 -13.97 10.19 3.45
N SER A 225 -14.98 9.52 4.01
CA SER A 225 -14.99 8.06 4.25
C SER A 225 -14.93 7.25 2.95
N GLY A 226 -15.37 7.83 1.83
CA GLY A 226 -15.34 7.20 0.51
C GLY A 226 -16.35 6.05 0.35
N ASP A 227 -17.36 5.98 1.21
CA ASP A 227 -18.50 5.06 1.18
C ASP A 227 -19.61 5.52 0.22
N GLY A 228 -19.68 6.82 -0.08
CA GLY A 228 -20.62 7.37 -1.07
C GLY A 228 -21.51 8.50 -0.57
N ASP A 229 -21.29 8.98 0.66
CA ASP A 229 -22.05 10.06 1.32
C ASP A 229 -21.23 11.35 1.52
#